data_AF-A0A962E5X6-F1
#
_entry.id   AF-A0A962E5X6-F1
#
_cell.length_a   1.000
_cell.length_b   1.000
_cell.length_c   1.000
_cell.angle_alpha   90.00
_cell.angle_beta   90.00
_cell.angle_gamma   90.00
#
_symmetry.space_group_name_H-M   'P 1'
#
loop_
_entity.id
_entity.type
_entity.pdbx_description
1 polymer ?
#
loop_
_entity_poly.entity_id
_entity_poly.type
_entity_poly.pdbx_seq_one_letter_code
_entity_poly.pdbx_strand_id
1 'polypeptide(L)'
;MVKSYSELVVWQRAMELAEMVYALSTGFPSSERFGLTAQIRRAVISVPSNIAEGHERRSRKEYRRFLTIACGSLAELETQLLLCVRVGLVKESAIETSMAHADEVGRMLRAIERRLRPARDVGEEQMSYELGEADALLSPQPSALSPPSGLERSGVR
;
A
#
# COMPACT_ATOMS: atom_id res chain seq x y z
N MET A 1 -2.19 -7.07 -29.00
CA MET A 1 -3.29 -7.08 -28.02
C MET A 1 -2.88 -8.04 -26.92
N VAL A 2 -2.94 -7.63 -25.66
CA VAL A 2 -2.61 -8.49 -24.51
C VAL A 2 -3.58 -9.67 -24.50
N LYS A 3 -3.06 -10.90 -24.47
CA LYS A 3 -3.90 -12.12 -24.50
C LYS A 3 -4.08 -12.76 -23.13
N SER A 4 -3.18 -12.48 -22.20
CA SER A 4 -3.19 -13.02 -20.85
C SER A 4 -2.83 -11.95 -19.83
N TYR A 5 -3.38 -12.06 -18.63
CA TYR A 5 -3.05 -11.16 -17.52
C TYR A 5 -1.55 -11.14 -17.19
N SER A 6 -0.81 -12.22 -17.47
CA SER A 6 0.63 -12.32 -17.19
C SER A 6 1.50 -11.44 -18.09
N GLU A 7 0.96 -10.99 -19.22
CA GLU A 7 1.61 -10.00 -20.10
C GLU A 7 1.40 -8.56 -19.61
N LEU A 8 0.52 -8.34 -18.62
CA LEU A 8 0.31 -7.01 -18.04
C LEU A 8 1.52 -6.63 -17.19
N VAL A 9 2.18 -5.52 -17.52
CA VAL A 9 3.30 -5.00 -16.72
C VAL A 9 2.89 -4.78 -15.27
N VAL A 10 1.69 -4.27 -15.00
CA VAL A 10 1.21 -4.06 -13.62
C VAL A 10 1.10 -5.36 -12.83
N TRP A 11 0.77 -6.48 -13.49
CA TRP A 11 0.71 -7.78 -12.86
C TRP A 11 2.12 -8.30 -12.55
N GLN A 12 3.07 -8.14 -13.47
CA GLN A 12 4.47 -8.52 -13.27
C GLN A 12 5.10 -7.75 -12.10
N ARG A 13 4.91 -6.43 -12.04
CA ARG A 13 5.38 -5.59 -10.93
C ARG A 13 4.72 -5.97 -9.59
N ALA A 14 3.45 -6.37 -9.61
CA ALA A 14 2.74 -6.87 -8.42
C ALA A 14 3.25 -8.24 -7.96
N MET A 15 3.64 -9.12 -8.89
CA MET A 15 4.29 -10.40 -8.57
C MET A 15 5.67 -10.19 -7.93
N GLU A 16 6.48 -9.30 -8.50
CA GLU A 16 7.78 -8.94 -7.92
C GLU A 16 7.62 -8.35 -6.50
N LEU A 17 6.62 -7.49 -6.28
CA LEU A 17 6.29 -7.00 -4.94
C LEU A 17 5.91 -8.15 -3.99
N ALA A 18 5.16 -9.16 -4.46
CA ALA A 18 4.85 -10.33 -3.65
C ALA A 18 6.10 -11.12 -3.26
N GLU A 19 7.03 -11.33 -4.18
CA GLU A 19 8.32 -11.98 -3.90
C GLU A 19 9.12 -11.21 -2.84
N MET A 20 9.18 -9.88 -2.95
CA MET A 20 9.88 -9.02 -1.98
C MET A 20 9.26 -9.13 -0.58
N VAL A 21 7.93 -9.10 -0.46
CA VAL A 21 7.24 -9.25 0.84
C VAL A 21 7.42 -10.64 1.43
N TYR A 22 7.46 -11.69 0.59
CA TYR A 22 7.77 -13.04 1.04
C TYR A 22 9.20 -13.17 1.56
N ALA A 23 10.16 -12.59 0.85
CA ALA A 23 11.57 -12.56 1.28
C ALA A 23 11.72 -11.80 2.60
N LEU A 24 11.15 -10.60 2.71
CA LEU A 24 11.16 -9.77 3.93
C LEU A 24 10.59 -10.53 5.14
N SER A 25 9.41 -11.13 4.97
CA SER A 25 8.69 -11.82 6.05
C SER A 25 9.31 -13.15 6.49
N THR A 26 10.29 -13.66 5.75
CA THR A 26 11.04 -14.87 6.15
C THR A 26 11.96 -14.58 7.34
N GLY A 27 12.37 -13.32 7.54
CA GLY A 27 13.16 -12.90 8.69
C GLY A 27 12.38 -12.65 9.98
N PHE A 28 11.05 -12.79 9.97
CA PHE A 28 10.22 -12.44 11.13
C PHE A 28 10.28 -13.53 12.21
N PRO A 29 10.11 -13.18 13.51
CA PRO A 29 10.00 -14.16 14.58
C PRO A 29 8.84 -15.15 14.34
N SER A 30 9.00 -16.38 14.81
CA SER A 30 7.97 -17.43 14.65
C SER A 30 6.65 -17.09 15.34
N SER A 31 6.66 -16.23 16.38
CA SER A 31 5.46 -15.71 17.04
C SER A 31 4.56 -14.91 16.11
N GLU A 32 5.11 -14.27 15.08
CA GLU A 32 4.35 -13.48 14.10
C GLU A 32 3.80 -14.31 12.94
N ARG A 33 4.08 -15.62 12.90
CA ARG A 33 3.68 -16.51 11.80
C ARG A 33 2.19 -16.41 11.48
N PHE A 34 1.34 -16.35 12.51
CA PHE A 34 -0.12 -16.18 12.37
C PHE A 34 -0.59 -14.73 12.55
N GLY A 35 0.32 -13.83 12.94
CA GLY A 35 0.12 -12.39 13.07
C GLY A 35 0.45 -11.65 11.78
N LEU A 36 1.40 -10.70 11.86
CA LEU A 36 1.73 -9.82 10.75
C LEU A 36 2.27 -10.56 9.52
N THR A 37 3.02 -11.65 9.71
CA THR A 37 3.52 -12.47 8.58
C THR A 37 2.38 -12.97 7.70
N ALA A 38 1.31 -13.50 8.31
CA ALA A 38 0.17 -14.01 7.57
C ALA A 38 -0.66 -12.88 6.93
N GLN A 39 -0.80 -11.74 7.61
CA GLN A 39 -1.55 -10.60 7.10
C GLN A 39 -0.90 -9.99 5.86
N ILE A 40 0.40 -9.64 5.92
CA ILE A 40 1.08 -9.00 4.79
C ILE A 40 1.17 -9.92 3.56
N ARG A 41 1.34 -11.23 3.78
CA ARG A 41 1.34 -12.22 2.69
C ARG A 41 -0.03 -12.31 2.02
N ARG A 42 -1.13 -12.29 2.79
CA ARG A 42 -2.48 -12.27 2.21
C ARG A 42 -2.74 -10.98 1.44
N ALA A 43 -2.39 -9.84 2.02
CA ALA A 43 -2.55 -8.53 1.38
C ALA A 43 -1.79 -8.48 0.05
N VAL A 44 -0.51 -8.86 0.04
CA VAL A 44 0.30 -8.78 -1.19
C VAL A 44 -0.13 -9.78 -2.25
N ILE A 45 -0.54 -11.01 -1.90
CA ILE A 45 -1.06 -12.00 -2.86
C ILE A 45 -2.37 -11.51 -3.51
N SER A 46 -3.20 -10.83 -2.74
CA SER A 46 -4.48 -10.30 -3.21
C SER A 46 -4.29 -9.32 -4.38
N VAL A 47 -3.19 -8.55 -4.41
CA VAL A 47 -2.92 -7.55 -5.46
C VAL A 47 -2.83 -8.17 -6.88
N PRO A 48 -1.86 -9.06 -7.20
CA PRO A 48 -1.79 -9.70 -8.51
C PRO A 48 -2.99 -10.62 -8.77
N SER A 49 -3.57 -11.24 -7.73
CA SER A 49 -4.76 -12.11 -7.88
C SER A 49 -5.96 -11.33 -8.40
N ASN A 50 -6.25 -10.15 -7.82
CA ASN A 50 -7.35 -9.30 -8.27
C ASN A 50 -7.07 -8.68 -9.65
N ILE A 51 -5.81 -8.36 -9.98
CA ILE A 51 -5.46 -7.90 -11.34
C ILE A 51 -5.80 -8.98 -12.37
N ALA A 52 -5.39 -10.23 -12.11
CA ALA A 52 -5.65 -11.35 -12.99
C ALA A 52 -7.15 -11.67 -13.09
N GLU A 53 -7.83 -11.79 -11.95
CA GLU A 53 -9.26 -12.09 -11.93
C GLU A 53 -10.08 -11.00 -12.63
N GLY A 54 -9.71 -9.73 -12.43
CA GLY A 54 -10.31 -8.59 -13.10
C GLY A 54 -10.10 -8.60 -14.61
N HIS A 55 -8.90 -8.93 -15.08
CA HIS A 55 -8.57 -9.00 -16.50
C HIS A 55 -9.41 -10.05 -17.25
N GLU A 56 -9.73 -11.18 -16.59
CA GLU A 56 -10.58 -12.23 -17.15
C GLU A 56 -12.08 -11.87 -17.17
N ARG A 57 -12.48 -10.73 -16.59
CA ARG A 57 -13.88 -10.28 -16.61
C ARG A 57 -14.27 -9.71 -17.97
N ARG A 58 -15.53 -9.97 -18.37
CA ARG A 58 -16.08 -9.54 -19.65
C ARG A 58 -16.48 -8.06 -19.69
N SER A 59 -16.68 -7.43 -18.53
CA SER A 59 -17.13 -6.04 -18.45
C SER A 59 -16.08 -5.11 -17.83
N ARG A 60 -15.98 -3.89 -18.39
CA ARG A 60 -15.09 -2.83 -17.87
C ARG A 60 -15.42 -2.45 -16.43
N LYS A 61 -16.71 -2.49 -16.06
CA LYS A 61 -17.19 -2.19 -14.71
C LYS A 61 -16.69 -3.22 -13.70
N GLU A 62 -16.78 -4.51 -14.03
CA GLU A 62 -16.24 -5.56 -13.17
C GLU A 62 -14.72 -5.49 -13.09
N TYR A 63 -14.03 -5.31 -14.22
CA TYR A 63 -12.57 -5.16 -14.19
C TYR A 63 -12.15 -4.00 -13.26
N ARG A 64 -12.81 -2.83 -13.40
CA ARG A 64 -12.59 -1.69 -12.50
C ARG A 64 -12.77 -2.05 -11.03
N ARG A 65 -13.84 -2.76 -10.67
CA ARG A 65 -14.10 -3.22 -9.30
C ARG A 65 -12.94 -4.07 -8.75
N PHE A 66 -12.42 -5.01 -9.53
CA PHE A 66 -11.27 -5.82 -9.13
C PHE A 66 -10.00 -4.98 -8.94
N LEU A 67 -9.76 -3.98 -9.81
CA LEU A 67 -8.64 -3.05 -9.62
C LEU A 67 -8.81 -2.20 -8.35
N THR A 68 -10.02 -1.77 -8.01
CA THR A 68 -10.31 -1.08 -6.75
C THR A 68 -9.98 -1.97 -5.54
N ILE A 69 -10.31 -3.27 -5.60
CA ILE A 69 -9.94 -4.23 -4.54
C ILE A 69 -8.41 -4.37 -4.46
N ALA A 70 -7.72 -4.47 -5.60
CA ALA A 70 -6.26 -4.51 -5.63
C ALA A 70 -5.62 -3.27 -4.98
N CYS A 71 -6.15 -2.07 -5.26
CA CYS A 71 -5.73 -0.82 -4.59
C CYS A 71 -5.95 -0.88 -3.08
N GLY A 72 -7.08 -1.43 -2.62
CA GLY A 72 -7.36 -1.61 -1.19
C GLY A 72 -6.38 -2.55 -0.51
N SER A 73 -6.10 -3.71 -1.13
CA SER A 73 -5.10 -4.66 -0.60
C SER A 73 -3.68 -4.09 -0.59
N LEU A 74 -3.35 -3.21 -1.54
CA LEU A 74 -2.06 -2.52 -1.58
C LEU A 74 -1.93 -1.51 -0.42
N ALA A 75 -2.97 -0.72 -0.15
CA ALA A 75 -2.99 0.21 0.98
C ALA A 75 -2.91 -0.52 2.33
N GLU A 76 -3.59 -1.67 2.44
CA GLU A 76 -3.48 -2.56 3.60
C GLU A 76 -2.03 -3.05 3.80
N LEU A 77 -1.38 -3.50 2.72
CA LEU A 77 0.01 -3.94 2.75
C LEU A 77 0.96 -2.82 3.20
N GLU A 78 0.86 -1.62 2.60
CA GLU A 78 1.69 -0.46 2.98
C GLU A 78 1.54 -0.12 4.47
N THR A 79 0.30 -0.12 4.95
CA THR A 79 -0.01 0.11 6.37
C THR A 79 0.66 -0.93 7.27
N GLN A 80 0.57 -2.20 6.90
CA GLN A 80 1.15 -3.30 7.69
C GLN A 80 2.68 -3.32 7.62
N LEU A 81 3.30 -2.95 6.50
CA LEU A 81 4.75 -2.79 6.38
C LEU A 81 5.27 -1.68 7.30
N LEU A 82 4.59 -0.53 7.33
CA LEU A 82 4.90 0.55 8.28
C LEU A 82 4.73 0.09 9.72
N LEU A 83 3.67 -0.68 10.02
CA LEU A 83 3.47 -1.24 11.36
C LEU A 83 4.61 -2.17 11.77
N CYS A 84 5.11 -3.02 10.86
CA CYS A 84 6.26 -3.89 11.13
C CYS A 84 7.50 -3.11 11.59
N VAL A 85 7.73 -1.91 11.02
CA VAL A 85 8.81 -1.01 11.47
C VAL A 85 8.51 -0.46 12.86
N ARG A 86 7.29 0.03 13.09
CA ARG A 86 6.90 0.67 14.36
C ARG A 86 6.92 -0.28 15.55
N VAL A 87 6.62 -1.56 15.34
CA VAL A 87 6.71 -2.60 16.37
C VAL A 87 8.10 -3.25 16.47
N GLY A 88 9.06 -2.80 15.66
CA GLY A 88 10.45 -3.25 15.73
C GLY A 88 10.72 -4.63 15.12
N LEU A 89 9.84 -5.14 14.25
CA LEU A 89 10.09 -6.39 13.52
C LEU A 89 11.17 -6.23 12.46
N VAL A 90 11.25 -5.06 11.84
CA VAL A 90 12.23 -4.71 10.81
C VAL A 90 12.65 -3.25 10.94
N LYS A 91 13.79 -2.90 10.33
CA LYS A 91 14.20 -1.49 10.15
C LYS A 91 13.46 -0.88 8.97
N GLU A 92 13.32 0.44 8.97
CA GLU A 92 12.73 1.21 7.87
C GLU A 92 13.42 0.90 6.52
N SER A 93 14.76 0.83 6.51
CA SER A 93 15.54 0.48 5.33
C SER A 93 15.20 -0.88 4.72
N ALA A 94 14.63 -1.80 5.51
CA ALA A 94 14.24 -3.12 5.01
C ALA A 94 12.93 -3.09 4.19
N ILE A 95 12.10 -2.05 4.35
CA ILE A 95 10.84 -1.92 3.61
C ILE A 95 10.91 -0.91 2.47
N GLU A 96 11.94 -0.06 2.40
CA GLU A 96 12.07 1.01 1.40
C GLU A 96 11.84 0.53 -0.04
N THR A 97 12.48 -0.58 -0.44
CA THR A 97 12.33 -1.12 -1.80
C THR A 97 10.90 -1.62 -2.05
N SER A 98 10.32 -2.35 -1.08
CA SER A 98 8.94 -2.83 -1.18
C SER A 98 7.92 -1.69 -1.22
N MET A 99 8.14 -0.62 -0.44
CA MET A 99 7.28 0.57 -0.43
C MET A 99 7.35 1.32 -1.76
N ALA A 100 8.54 1.51 -2.32
CA ALA A 100 8.70 2.13 -3.64
C ALA A 100 8.01 1.31 -4.75
N HIS A 101 8.12 -0.02 -4.68
CA HIS A 101 7.41 -0.93 -5.59
C HIS A 101 5.90 -0.86 -5.42
N ALA A 102 5.40 -0.82 -4.18
CA ALA A 102 3.98 -0.68 -3.90
C ALA A 102 3.43 0.62 -4.49
N ASP A 103 4.10 1.75 -4.27
CA ASP A 103 3.71 3.04 -4.84
C ASP A 103 3.68 3.03 -6.38
N GLU A 104 4.67 2.39 -7.02
CA GLU A 104 4.66 2.18 -8.48
C GLU A 104 3.45 1.38 -8.95
N VAL A 105 3.19 0.21 -8.34
CA VAL A 105 2.03 -0.64 -8.65
C VAL A 105 0.73 0.16 -8.45
N GLY A 106 0.62 0.93 -7.37
CA GLY A 106 -0.52 1.79 -7.09
C GLY A 106 -0.76 2.84 -8.17
N ARG A 107 0.28 3.51 -8.67
CA ARG A 107 0.17 4.44 -9.79
C ARG A 107 -0.32 3.75 -11.06
N MET A 108 0.18 2.56 -11.36
CA MET A 108 -0.22 1.78 -12.54
C MET A 108 -1.69 1.35 -12.45
N LEU A 109 -2.12 0.84 -11.30
CA LEU A 109 -3.52 0.46 -11.04
C LEU A 109 -4.47 1.64 -11.26
N ARG A 110 -4.16 2.79 -10.63
CA ARG A 110 -4.95 4.03 -10.78
C ARG A 110 -4.97 4.52 -12.22
N ALA A 111 -3.89 4.36 -12.98
CA ALA A 111 -3.83 4.73 -14.39
C ALA A 111 -4.76 3.86 -15.25
N ILE A 112 -4.81 2.55 -14.99
CA ILE A 112 -5.73 1.63 -15.68
C ILE A 112 -7.17 1.94 -15.30
N GLU A 113 -7.46 2.13 -14.01
CA GLU A 113 -8.80 2.48 -13.52
C GLU A 113 -9.34 3.76 -14.18
N ARG A 114 -8.53 4.83 -14.28
CA ARG A 114 -8.92 6.05 -15.01
C ARG A 114 -9.29 5.76 -16.47
N ARG A 115 -8.51 4.92 -17.16
CA ARG A 115 -8.78 4.53 -18.54
C ARG A 115 -10.03 3.66 -18.69
N LEU A 116 -10.46 2.99 -17.61
CA LEU A 116 -11.66 2.15 -17.59
C LEU A 116 -12.94 2.95 -17.29
N ARG A 117 -12.84 4.18 -16.77
CA ARG A 117 -14.01 5.02 -16.48
C ARG A 117 -14.85 5.28 -17.74
N PRO A 118 -16.19 5.24 -17.65
CA PRO A 118 -17.07 5.70 -18.71
C PRO A 118 -16.97 7.23 -18.84
N ALA A 119 -17.18 7.75 -20.06
CA ALA A 119 -17.07 9.19 -20.35
C ALA A 119 -18.05 10.09 -19.56
N ARG A 120 -19.04 9.51 -18.89
CA ARG A 120 -20.04 10.21 -18.08
C ARG A 120 -19.60 10.47 -16.63
N ASP A 121 -18.55 9.79 -16.14
CA ASP A 121 -18.06 9.88 -14.75
C ASP A 121 -17.05 11.04 -14.55
N VAL A 122 -16.75 11.85 -15.58
CA VAL A 122 -15.75 12.94 -15.49
C VAL A 122 -16.27 14.14 -14.69
N GLY A 123 -17.59 14.29 -14.54
CA GLY A 123 -18.21 15.41 -13.81
C GLY A 123 -18.22 15.28 -12.27
N GLU A 124 -17.90 14.12 -11.72
CA GLU A 124 -17.88 13.89 -10.25
C GLU A 124 -16.56 14.34 -9.59
N GLU A 125 -15.57 14.75 -10.37
CA GLU A 125 -14.26 15.23 -9.87
C GLU A 125 -14.40 16.49 -9.00
N GLN A 126 -15.41 17.35 -9.22
CA GLN A 126 -15.65 18.50 -8.34
C GLN A 126 -15.93 18.09 -6.88
N MET A 127 -16.61 16.96 -6.64
CA MET A 127 -16.98 16.51 -5.28
C MET A 127 -15.79 15.86 -4.54
N SER A 128 -14.86 15.20 -5.25
CA SER A 128 -13.66 14.64 -4.63
C SER A 128 -12.64 15.71 -4.24
N TYR A 129 -12.63 16.85 -4.94
CA TYR A 129 -11.85 18.02 -4.55
C TYR A 129 -12.40 18.70 -3.29
N GLU A 130 -13.73 18.78 -3.13
CA GLU A 130 -14.38 19.34 -1.93
C GLU A 130 -14.16 18.46 -0.69
N LEU A 131 -14.08 17.12 -0.83
CA LEU A 131 -13.66 16.23 0.26
C LEU A 131 -12.17 16.38 0.63
N GLY A 132 -11.34 16.92 -0.26
CA GLY A 132 -9.94 17.26 0.01
C GLY A 132 -9.78 18.40 1.03
N GLU A 133 -10.79 19.26 1.23
CA GLU A 133 -10.76 20.31 2.26
C GLU A 133 -11.07 19.76 3.67
N ALA A 134 -11.81 18.65 3.76
CA ALA A 134 -12.02 17.93 5.03
C ALA A 134 -10.77 17.17 5.51
N ASP A 135 -9.81 16.92 4.61
CA ASP A 135 -8.52 16.25 4.86
C ASP A 135 -7.56 17.12 5.72
N ALA A 136 -7.88 18.40 5.90
CA ALA A 136 -7.13 19.31 6.78
C ALA A 136 -7.15 18.88 8.26
N LEU A 137 -8.17 18.12 8.70
CA LEU A 137 -8.22 17.55 10.06
C LEU A 137 -7.33 16.30 10.22
N LEU A 138 -6.78 15.76 9.13
CA LEU A 138 -5.93 14.56 9.06
C LEU A 138 -4.47 14.88 8.65
N SER A 139 -4.13 16.15 8.46
CA SER A 139 -2.78 16.60 8.17
C SER A 139 -1.83 16.38 9.38
N PRO A 140 -0.54 16.03 9.17
CA PRO A 140 0.39 15.84 10.27
C PRO A 140 0.60 17.15 11.03
N GLN A 141 0.27 17.15 12.33
CA GLN A 141 0.70 18.21 13.22
C GLN A 141 2.23 18.14 13.30
N PRO A 142 2.97 19.26 13.11
CA PRO A 142 4.42 19.24 13.26
C PRO A 142 4.77 18.71 14.67
N SER A 143 5.53 17.62 14.69
CA SER A 143 5.89 16.91 15.92
C SER A 143 6.57 17.86 16.90
N ALA A 144 5.94 18.10 18.05
CA ALA A 144 6.61 18.64 19.22
C ALA A 144 7.55 17.58 19.81
N LEU A 145 8.72 17.41 19.19
CA LEU A 145 9.85 16.67 19.76
C LEU A 145 11.04 17.62 19.87
N SER A 146 11.02 18.45 20.91
CA SER A 146 12.26 18.86 21.57
C SER A 146 12.48 17.90 22.75
N PRO A 147 13.65 17.27 22.89
CA PRO A 147 13.96 16.48 24.08
C PRO A 147 14.08 17.41 25.30
N PRO A 148 13.83 16.93 26.53
CA PRO A 148 14.07 17.74 27.72
C PRO A 148 15.58 17.97 27.88
N SER A 149 16.01 19.21 27.65
CA SER A 149 17.33 19.68 28.02
C SER A 149 17.39 19.87 29.55
N GLY A 150 18.31 19.14 30.19
CA GLY A 150 18.90 19.57 31.47
C GLY A 150 18.35 18.91 32.73
N LEU A 151 18.80 17.69 33.00
CA LEU A 151 19.05 17.26 34.38
C LEU A 151 20.29 18.01 34.90
N GLU A 152 20.11 19.18 35.50
CA GLU A 152 21.14 19.74 36.38
C GLU A 152 21.00 19.10 37.77
N ARG A 153 21.86 18.12 38.01
CA ARG A 153 22.27 17.74 39.36
C ARG A 153 23.28 18.77 39.84
N SER A 154 22.91 19.65 40.78
CA SER A 154 23.87 20.24 41.71
C SER A 154 23.14 20.93 42.86
N GLY A 155 23.26 20.34 44.05
CA GLY A 155 22.71 20.85 45.30
C GLY A 155 23.41 20.17 46.47
N VAL A 156 24.74 20.20 46.47
CA VAL A 156 25.57 19.87 47.63
C VAL A 156 26.23 21.17 48.08
N ARG A 157 25.59 21.84 49.03
CA ARG A 157 26.12 22.42 50.27
C ARG A 157 25.09 23.36 50.88
#